data_AF-A0A0G0HS39-F1
#
_entry.id   AF-A0A0G0HS39-F1
#
_cell.length_a   1.000
_cell.length_b   1.000
_cell.length_c   1.000
_cell.angle_alpha   90.00
_cell.angle_beta   90.00
_cell.angle_gamma   90.00
#
_symmetry.space_group_name_H-M   'P 1'
#
loop_
_entity.id
_entity.type
_entity.pdbx_description
1 polymer ?
#
loop_
_entity_poly.entity_id
_entity_poly.type
_entity_poly.pdbx_seq_one_letter_code
_entity_poly.pdbx_strand_id
1 'polypeptide(L)'
;MKFEKLFKTFVTDEVNLNPDRFNTATDGIRIITEFLENNEFFKNKIVNISPQGSFRQKTIIKPNGNKEFDVDMLVEMKEVEGFEPKNYLEALHKAFKDSKRYEDIVDKRGKSRCVTLDYASDFHMDVVPCIYKDGGYKIMDKNGNVFEKTDADGYAEWFVQKNNITKGNLVETVKLIKYLRDIKTTFSAKSVLLTTLLGNQVLAFDDAEKLYADIPTTLKNLLNRLNEYLQANENMPIVNNPSLADEDFNRHWDQDKYANFRNMIALYSSKVNEAYDGEDEEQSLKKWQEVFGDGFVLPEEESKELSLKFPDGLEIKDHSHKQELAEVGLKESLQCKKVNLRAELYFGKPDCKIMNRYYRGDFSSGAKLPLFHWLKFSVAHNIDPRYEIYWQVVNTGNHAKLEGGLRGQIFKGNSSQWERTMYTGVHWIECFVVNPITNVCVGRSGPFHVAFNNPAYQLQ
;
A
#
# COMPACT_ATOMS: atom_id res chain seq x y z
N MET A 1 4.74 -3.24 -26.76
CA MET A 1 3.44 -3.56 -26.13
C MET A 1 3.29 -3.01 -24.71
N LYS A 2 2.05 -2.78 -24.23
CA LYS A 2 1.75 -2.12 -22.94
C LYS A 2 1.96 -2.97 -21.69
N PHE A 3 1.59 -4.26 -21.71
CA PHE A 3 1.62 -5.16 -20.54
C PHE A 3 0.92 -4.63 -19.27
N GLU A 4 -0.25 -3.99 -19.41
CA GLU A 4 -0.93 -3.30 -18.30
C GLU A 4 -1.10 -4.17 -17.04
N LYS A 5 -1.55 -5.43 -17.19
CA LYS A 5 -1.74 -6.34 -16.04
C LYS A 5 -0.43 -6.65 -15.33
N LEU A 6 0.62 -6.93 -16.10
CA LEU A 6 1.96 -7.18 -15.56
C LEU A 6 2.51 -5.96 -14.83
N PHE A 7 2.32 -4.74 -15.34
CA PHE A 7 2.69 -3.53 -14.61
C PHE A 7 2.01 -3.44 -13.24
N LYS A 8 0.72 -3.78 -13.15
CA LYS A 8 -0.01 -3.76 -11.87
C LYS A 8 0.55 -4.80 -10.88
N THR A 9 0.81 -6.03 -11.36
CA THR A 9 1.42 -7.09 -10.56
C THR A 9 2.83 -6.72 -10.11
N PHE A 10 3.69 -6.30 -11.05
CA PHE A 10 5.07 -5.87 -10.76
C PHE A 10 5.13 -4.73 -9.75
N VAL A 11 4.28 -3.71 -9.91
CA VAL A 11 4.20 -2.62 -8.94
C VAL A 11 3.78 -3.13 -7.57
N THR A 12 2.82 -4.04 -7.49
CA THR A 12 2.29 -4.58 -6.24
C THR A 12 3.31 -5.45 -5.51
N ASP A 13 3.99 -6.33 -6.24
CA ASP A 13 4.77 -7.42 -5.65
C ASP A 13 6.25 -7.05 -5.47
N GLU A 14 6.79 -6.23 -6.39
CA GLU A 14 8.22 -5.88 -6.40
C GLU A 14 8.51 -4.44 -6.03
N VAL A 15 7.68 -3.48 -6.44
CA VAL A 15 7.96 -2.05 -6.25
C VAL A 15 7.41 -1.53 -4.92
N ASN A 16 6.17 -1.86 -4.59
CA ASN A 16 5.49 -1.40 -3.40
C ASN A 16 6.15 -1.95 -2.13
N LEU A 17 6.12 -1.15 -1.08
CA LEU A 17 6.51 -1.63 0.24
C LEU A 17 5.65 -2.85 0.62
N ASN A 18 6.29 -3.93 1.08
CA ASN A 18 5.60 -5.14 1.52
C ASN A 18 4.50 -4.77 2.55
N PRO A 19 3.29 -5.35 2.47
CA PRO A 19 2.21 -5.15 3.45
C PRO A 19 2.65 -5.17 4.91
N ASP A 20 3.53 -6.09 5.31
CA ASP A 20 4.01 -6.19 6.70
C ASP A 20 4.80 -4.94 7.08
N ARG A 21 5.77 -4.54 6.26
CA ARG A 21 6.55 -3.31 6.47
C ARG A 21 5.67 -2.06 6.49
N PHE A 22 4.65 -1.99 5.64
CA PHE A 22 3.69 -0.90 5.63
C PHE A 22 2.85 -0.86 6.92
N ASN A 23 2.39 -2.02 7.40
CA ASN A 23 1.65 -2.13 8.66
C ASN A 23 2.54 -1.76 9.85
N THR A 24 3.78 -2.26 9.89
CA THR A 24 4.76 -1.90 10.94
C THR A 24 5.03 -0.39 10.97
N ALA A 25 5.19 0.25 9.81
CA ALA A 25 5.36 1.69 9.72
C ALA A 25 4.13 2.44 10.26
N THR A 26 2.93 2.00 9.89
CA THR A 26 1.65 2.58 10.34
C THR A 26 1.46 2.44 11.85
N ASP A 27 1.75 1.26 12.40
CA ASP A 27 1.72 1.01 13.85
C ASP A 27 2.77 1.85 14.58
N GLY A 28 3.98 1.96 14.01
CA GLY A 28 5.02 2.83 14.51
C GLY A 28 4.53 4.28 14.63
N ILE A 29 3.91 4.82 13.56
CA ILE A 29 3.37 6.18 13.56
C ILE A 29 2.37 6.36 14.70
N ARG A 30 1.39 5.45 14.81
CA ARG A 30 0.36 5.49 15.88
C ARG A 30 1.00 5.47 17.27
N ILE A 31 1.95 4.58 17.49
CA ILE A 31 2.63 4.40 18.78
C ILE A 31 3.45 5.63 19.17
N ILE A 32 4.15 6.25 18.21
CA ILE A 32 4.93 7.48 18.48
C ILE A 32 4.01 8.67 18.72
N THR A 33 2.91 8.78 17.98
CA THR A 33 1.86 9.77 18.25
C THR A 33 1.33 9.63 19.68
N GLU A 34 0.87 8.43 20.07
CA GLU A 34 0.37 8.16 21.42
C GLU A 34 1.43 8.44 22.49
N PHE A 35 2.70 8.11 22.24
CA PHE A 35 3.79 8.38 23.17
C PHE A 35 3.98 9.88 23.41
N LEU A 36 4.04 10.68 22.33
CA LEU A 36 4.26 12.12 22.42
C LEU A 36 3.04 12.84 23.01
N GLU A 37 1.83 12.44 22.64
CA GLU A 37 0.58 13.00 23.18
C GLU A 37 0.37 12.73 24.68
N ASN A 38 0.94 11.64 25.20
CA ASN A 38 0.88 11.31 26.62
C ASN A 38 2.14 11.74 27.41
N ASN A 39 3.17 12.27 26.75
CA ASN A 39 4.38 12.72 27.41
C ASN A 39 4.13 14.00 28.23
N GLU A 40 4.62 14.07 29.47
CA GLU A 40 4.39 15.18 30.40
C GLU A 40 4.74 16.57 29.82
N PHE A 41 5.84 16.66 29.05
CA PHE A 41 6.25 17.93 28.45
C PHE A 41 5.39 18.28 27.22
N PHE A 42 5.09 17.29 26.37
CA PHE A 42 4.51 17.50 25.05
C PHE A 42 2.97 17.51 25.02
N LYS A 43 2.29 16.80 25.93
CA LYS A 43 0.82 16.58 25.91
C LYS A 43 -0.04 17.84 25.71
N ASN A 44 0.38 18.99 26.27
CA ASN A 44 -0.35 20.26 26.17
C ASN A 44 0.20 21.22 25.10
N LYS A 45 1.29 20.83 24.44
CA LYS A 45 2.02 21.62 23.44
C LYS A 45 1.82 21.13 22.02
N ILE A 46 1.51 19.84 21.83
CA ILE A 46 1.21 19.30 20.51
C ILE A 46 -0.09 19.90 19.98
N VAL A 47 -0.06 20.31 18.71
CA VAL A 47 -1.21 20.74 17.93
C VAL A 47 -1.67 19.61 17.02
N ASN A 48 -0.73 18.98 16.32
CA ASN A 48 -0.99 17.89 15.38
C ASN A 48 0.27 17.03 15.19
N ILE A 49 0.08 15.76 14.86
CA ILE A 49 1.16 14.86 14.43
C ILE A 49 0.72 14.16 13.15
N SER A 50 1.52 14.28 12.09
CA SER A 50 1.18 13.69 10.80
C SER A 50 2.39 13.08 10.10
N PRO A 51 2.22 11.97 9.35
CA PRO A 51 3.29 11.49 8.49
C PRO A 51 3.50 12.46 7.32
N GLN A 52 4.74 12.56 6.85
CA GLN A 52 5.15 13.43 5.74
C GLN A 52 5.93 12.65 4.68
N GLY A 53 6.49 13.38 3.72
CA GLY A 53 7.41 12.85 2.73
C GLY A 53 6.79 11.77 1.85
N SER A 54 7.61 10.76 1.52
CA SER A 54 7.19 9.72 0.57
C SER A 54 6.07 8.83 1.11
N PHE A 55 5.91 8.73 2.43
CA PHE A 55 4.79 8.02 3.04
C PHE A 55 3.47 8.74 2.78
N ARG A 56 3.41 10.06 3.06
CA ARG A 56 2.20 10.87 2.80
C ARG A 56 1.84 10.95 1.32
N GLN A 57 2.85 11.06 0.46
CA GLN A 57 2.69 11.08 -1.00
C GLN A 57 2.33 9.72 -1.59
N LYS A 58 2.36 8.64 -0.78
CA LYS A 58 2.18 7.24 -1.21
C LYS A 58 3.21 6.80 -2.26
N THR A 59 4.40 7.40 -2.27
CA THR A 59 5.48 7.11 -3.22
C THR A 59 6.62 6.29 -2.58
N ILE A 60 6.46 5.84 -1.33
CA ILE A 60 7.39 4.91 -0.71
C ILE A 60 7.49 3.60 -1.51
N ILE A 61 8.70 3.06 -1.63
CA ILE A 61 8.99 1.82 -2.37
C ILE A 61 9.72 0.82 -1.47
N LYS A 62 9.65 -0.46 -1.82
CA LYS A 62 10.43 -1.52 -1.20
C LYS A 62 11.94 -1.18 -1.33
N PRO A 63 12.69 -1.10 -0.22
CA PRO A 63 14.12 -0.85 -0.31
C PRO A 63 14.83 -2.06 -0.93
N ASN A 64 15.86 -1.80 -1.75
CA ASN A 64 16.62 -2.86 -2.42
C ASN A 64 17.55 -3.59 -1.43
N GLY A 65 17.51 -4.92 -1.41
CA GLY A 65 18.28 -5.77 -0.51
C GLY A 65 17.94 -5.54 0.96
N ASN A 66 18.96 -5.43 1.81
CA ASN A 66 18.83 -5.21 3.26
C ASN A 66 18.79 -3.71 3.63
N LYS A 67 18.50 -2.81 2.68
CA LYS A 67 18.36 -1.40 2.98
C LYS A 67 17.07 -1.14 3.78
N GLU A 68 17.13 -0.13 4.62
CA GLU A 68 15.97 0.37 5.38
C GLU A 68 15.18 1.37 4.54
N PHE A 69 13.95 1.65 4.96
CA PHE A 69 13.15 2.77 4.44
C PHE A 69 12.92 3.83 5.53
N ASP A 70 12.48 5.01 5.10
CA ASP A 70 12.38 6.20 5.95
C ASP A 70 10.90 6.56 6.13
N VAL A 71 10.50 6.84 7.37
CA VAL A 71 9.17 7.37 7.70
C VAL A 71 9.35 8.73 8.37
N ASP A 72 8.93 9.79 7.70
CA ASP A 72 8.97 11.16 8.23
C ASP A 72 7.68 11.45 9.02
N MET A 73 7.80 11.97 10.24
CA MET A 73 6.69 12.47 11.05
C MET A 73 6.91 13.93 11.40
N LEU A 74 5.94 14.77 11.10
CA LEU A 74 5.91 16.16 11.54
C LEU A 74 5.15 16.27 12.85
N VAL A 75 5.77 16.86 13.85
CA VAL A 75 5.16 17.14 15.16
C VAL A 75 4.94 18.64 15.24
N GLU A 76 3.72 19.07 14.90
CA GLU A 76 3.30 20.46 15.02
C GLU A 76 3.06 20.78 16.50
N MET A 77 3.72 21.82 16.98
CA MET A 77 3.68 22.24 18.37
C MET A 77 3.41 23.73 18.50
N LYS A 78 2.88 24.11 19.66
CA LYS A 78 2.86 25.51 20.12
C LYS A 78 4.30 25.99 20.34
N GLU A 79 4.55 27.25 20.01
CA GLU A 79 5.79 27.91 20.36
C GLU A 79 6.01 27.87 21.88
N VAL A 80 7.22 27.52 22.29
CA VAL A 80 7.64 27.48 23.69
C VAL A 80 8.48 28.70 23.99
N GLU A 81 8.05 29.49 24.98
CA GLU A 81 8.75 30.71 25.38
C GLU A 81 10.20 30.41 25.79
N GLY A 82 11.14 31.18 25.26
CA GLY A 82 12.57 31.03 25.53
C GLY A 82 13.27 29.88 24.81
N PHE A 83 12.56 29.05 24.02
CA PHE A 83 13.19 28.00 23.24
C PHE A 83 13.88 28.54 21.98
N GLU A 84 15.15 28.20 21.81
CA GLU A 84 15.87 28.26 20.55
C GLU A 84 15.58 27.01 19.69
N PRO A 85 15.83 27.02 18.37
CA PRO A 85 15.59 25.88 17.49
C PRO A 85 16.18 24.54 17.99
N LYS A 86 17.41 24.55 18.50
CA LYS A 86 18.04 23.34 19.06
C LYS A 86 17.27 22.76 20.26
N ASN A 87 16.61 23.61 21.06
CA ASN A 87 15.93 23.17 22.28
C ASN A 87 14.71 22.29 21.98
N TYR A 88 14.03 22.50 20.85
CA TYR A 88 12.94 21.62 20.41
C TYR A 88 13.44 20.21 20.11
N LEU A 89 14.56 20.10 19.41
CA LEU A 89 15.20 18.83 19.07
C LEU A 89 15.80 18.15 20.31
N GLU A 90 16.43 18.91 21.20
CA GLU A 90 16.92 18.42 22.50
C GLU A 90 15.78 17.90 23.39
N ALA A 91 14.64 18.58 23.42
CA ALA A 91 13.46 18.16 24.18
C ALA A 91 12.86 16.86 23.62
N LEU A 92 12.74 16.73 22.29
CA LEU A 92 12.29 15.49 21.65
C LEU A 92 13.27 14.35 21.95
N HIS A 93 14.57 14.59 21.73
CA HIS A 93 15.62 13.61 22.01
C HIS A 93 15.55 13.15 23.47
N LYS A 94 15.46 14.09 24.42
CA LYS A 94 15.35 13.79 25.84
C LYS A 94 14.12 12.95 26.17
N ALA A 95 12.94 13.27 25.62
CA ALA A 95 11.74 12.50 25.88
C ALA A 95 11.88 11.04 25.44
N PHE A 96 12.43 10.80 24.26
CA PHE A 96 12.72 9.43 23.81
C PHE A 96 13.84 8.79 24.64
N LYS A 97 14.90 9.52 24.96
CA LYS A 97 16.05 8.99 25.72
C LYS A 97 15.69 8.59 27.15
N ASP A 98 14.77 9.30 27.79
CA ASP A 98 14.29 8.98 29.14
C ASP A 98 13.30 7.79 29.17
N SER A 99 12.88 7.30 28.00
CA SER A 99 11.98 6.15 27.88
C SER A 99 12.77 4.86 27.66
N LYS A 100 12.60 3.87 28.55
CA LYS A 100 13.18 2.52 28.41
C LYS A 100 12.93 1.88 27.04
N ARG A 101 11.83 2.25 26.38
CA ARG A 101 11.47 1.70 25.07
C ARG A 101 12.37 2.24 23.95
N TYR A 102 12.84 3.48 24.06
CA TYR A 102 13.50 4.20 22.98
C TYR A 102 14.95 4.59 23.29
N GLU A 103 15.40 4.45 24.55
CA GLU A 103 16.71 4.90 25.03
C GLU A 103 17.89 4.36 24.21
N ASP A 104 17.78 3.13 23.72
CA ASP A 104 18.82 2.45 22.95
C ASP A 104 18.70 2.61 21.44
N ILE A 105 17.66 3.28 20.94
CA ILE A 105 17.43 3.46 19.49
C ILE A 105 17.31 4.91 19.05
N VAL A 106 17.24 5.86 19.99
CA VAL A 106 17.10 7.29 19.68
C VAL A 106 18.40 7.91 19.17
N ASP A 107 18.28 8.68 18.09
CA ASP A 107 19.23 9.60 17.44
C ASP A 107 20.65 9.06 17.27
N LYS A 108 20.79 7.78 16.87
CA LYS A 108 22.12 7.22 16.54
C LYS A 108 22.75 7.88 15.31
N ARG A 109 21.93 8.50 14.45
CA ARG A 109 22.36 9.16 13.22
C ARG A 109 22.78 10.62 13.39
N GLY A 110 22.31 11.30 14.43
CA GLY A 110 22.64 12.70 14.67
C GLY A 110 22.15 13.66 13.57
N LYS A 111 21.01 13.39 12.94
CA LYS A 111 20.45 14.25 11.88
C LYS A 111 20.12 15.64 12.46
N SER A 112 20.26 16.69 11.66
CA SER A 112 20.20 18.06 12.19
C SER A 112 18.79 18.65 12.32
N ARG A 113 17.81 18.09 11.60
CA ARG A 113 16.42 18.59 11.52
C ARG A 113 15.38 17.69 12.19
N CYS A 114 15.80 16.53 12.66
CA CYS A 114 14.90 15.55 13.26
C CYS A 114 15.59 14.79 14.39
N VAL A 115 14.79 14.09 15.17
CA VAL A 115 15.22 13.03 16.07
C VAL A 115 14.85 11.70 15.41
N THR A 116 15.85 10.89 15.06
CA THR A 116 15.63 9.60 14.40
C THR A 116 15.41 8.50 15.44
N LEU A 117 14.48 7.57 15.20
CA LEU A 117 14.35 6.31 15.93
C LEU A 117 14.78 5.17 15.01
N ASP A 118 15.90 4.51 15.35
CA ASP A 118 16.51 3.44 14.55
C ASP A 118 16.02 2.05 15.00
N TYR A 119 14.88 1.61 14.46
CA TYR A 119 14.36 0.27 14.74
C TYR A 119 15.26 -0.81 14.14
N ALA A 120 15.46 -1.91 14.86
CA ALA A 120 16.31 -3.01 14.41
C ALA A 120 15.71 -3.69 13.17
N SER A 121 16.21 -3.30 11.99
CA SER A 121 16.16 -4.04 10.71
C SER A 121 14.94 -3.88 9.80
N ASP A 122 14.16 -2.80 9.88
CA ASP A 122 13.12 -2.55 8.86
C ASP A 122 13.05 -1.11 8.37
N PHE A 123 13.09 -0.14 9.27
CA PHE A 123 12.97 1.28 8.93
C PHE A 123 13.48 2.17 10.06
N HIS A 124 13.72 3.42 9.74
CA HIS A 124 13.91 4.46 10.75
C HIS A 124 12.82 5.52 10.63
N MET A 125 12.49 6.11 11.77
CA MET A 125 11.46 7.13 11.87
C MET A 125 12.09 8.48 12.21
N ASP A 126 11.94 9.45 11.32
CA ASP A 126 12.44 10.81 11.51
C ASP A 126 11.34 11.68 12.11
N VAL A 127 11.49 12.06 13.38
CA VAL A 127 10.54 12.93 14.09
C VAL A 127 11.01 14.38 13.99
N VAL A 128 10.27 15.18 13.22
CA VAL A 128 10.59 16.57 12.88
C VAL A 128 9.68 17.52 13.69
N PRO A 129 10.21 18.30 14.64
CA PRO A 129 9.42 19.34 15.30
C PRO A 129 9.10 20.47 14.32
N CYS A 130 7.89 21.02 14.45
CA CYS A 130 7.40 22.14 13.66
C CYS A 130 6.61 23.12 14.55
N ILE A 131 6.76 24.41 14.33
CA ILE A 131 5.95 25.45 14.98
C ILE A 131 5.39 26.42 13.95
N TYR A 132 4.27 27.06 14.28
CA TYR A 132 3.78 28.21 13.54
C TYR A 132 4.35 29.50 14.14
N LYS A 133 5.19 30.22 13.38
CA LYS A 133 5.89 31.42 13.82
C LYS A 133 6.09 32.42 12.68
N ASP A 134 5.92 33.70 12.97
CA ASP A 134 6.06 34.80 12.01
C ASP A 134 5.20 34.63 10.73
N GLY A 135 3.97 34.11 10.90
CA GLY A 135 3.00 33.93 9.82
C GLY A 135 3.23 32.69 8.94
N GLY A 136 4.09 31.74 9.35
CA GLY A 136 4.28 30.50 8.61
C GLY A 136 4.83 29.35 9.44
N TYR A 137 4.82 28.15 8.87
CA TYR A 137 5.38 26.96 9.50
C TYR A 137 6.91 26.95 9.43
N LYS A 138 7.53 26.54 10.54
CA LYS A 138 8.98 26.49 10.71
C LYS A 138 9.43 25.15 11.29
N ILE A 139 10.45 24.55 10.67
CA ILE A 139 11.23 23.46 11.26
C ILE A 139 12.55 24.00 11.84
N MET A 140 13.27 23.16 12.58
CA MET A 140 14.48 23.55 13.29
C MET A 140 15.70 22.87 12.66
N ASP A 141 16.82 23.60 12.53
CA ASP A 141 18.14 23.00 12.29
C ASP A 141 19.02 23.18 13.54
N LYS A 142 19.30 22.10 14.28
CA LYS A 142 20.11 22.14 15.51
C LYS A 142 21.57 22.51 15.25
N ASN A 143 22.09 22.27 14.05
CA ASN A 143 23.49 22.57 13.74
C ASN A 143 23.72 24.07 13.56
N GLY A 144 22.78 24.74 12.87
CA GLY A 144 22.81 26.19 12.69
C GLY A 144 22.10 26.96 13.81
N ASN A 145 21.31 26.28 14.64
CA ASN A 145 20.38 26.85 15.61
C ASN A 145 19.43 27.89 14.97
N VAL A 146 18.87 27.55 13.81
CA VAL A 146 18.00 28.43 13.01
C VAL A 146 16.63 27.80 12.76
N PHE A 147 15.63 28.66 12.57
CA PHE A 147 14.32 28.27 12.06
C PHE A 147 14.33 28.30 10.53
N GLU A 148 13.83 27.24 9.90
CA GLU A 148 13.70 27.14 8.44
C GLU A 148 12.22 27.11 8.05
N LYS A 149 11.83 27.88 7.02
CA LYS A 149 10.47 27.80 6.48
C LYS A 149 10.19 26.39 5.95
N THR A 150 8.98 25.89 6.16
CA THR A 150 8.51 24.64 5.58
C THR A 150 7.07 24.79 5.08
N ASP A 151 6.72 24.06 4.03
CA ASP A 151 5.33 23.86 3.61
C ASP A 151 5.14 22.43 3.06
N ALA A 152 5.36 21.45 3.94
CA ALA A 152 5.21 20.03 3.59
C ALA A 152 3.76 19.67 3.20
N ASP A 153 2.79 20.35 3.82
CA ASP A 153 1.36 20.20 3.54
C ASP A 153 0.99 20.74 2.16
N GLY A 154 1.44 21.95 1.84
CA GLY A 154 1.31 22.51 0.51
C GLY A 154 1.97 21.64 -0.55
N TYR A 155 3.17 21.09 -0.30
CA TYR A 155 3.83 20.19 -1.26
C TYR A 155 3.01 18.91 -1.49
N ALA A 156 2.50 18.31 -0.41
CA ALA A 156 1.67 17.11 -0.50
C ALA A 156 0.38 17.37 -1.28
N GLU A 157 -0.27 18.51 -1.03
CA GLU A 157 -1.48 18.92 -1.74
C GLU A 157 -1.22 19.19 -3.23
N TRP A 158 -0.13 19.89 -3.56
CA TRP A 158 0.33 20.06 -4.94
C TRP A 158 0.50 18.71 -5.64
N PHE A 159 1.17 17.76 -4.97
CA PHE A 159 1.39 16.43 -5.55
C PHE A 159 0.10 15.64 -5.71
N VAL A 160 -0.85 15.73 -4.76
CA VAL A 160 -2.19 15.13 -4.87
C VAL A 160 -2.94 15.69 -6.08
N GLN A 161 -2.89 17.01 -6.30
CA GLN A 161 -3.52 17.64 -7.46
C GLN A 161 -2.93 17.14 -8.77
N LYS A 162 -1.59 17.06 -8.88
CA LYS A 162 -0.92 16.46 -10.04
C LYS A 162 -1.34 15.00 -10.24
N ASN A 163 -1.40 14.23 -9.16
CA ASN A 163 -1.78 12.82 -9.22
C ASN A 163 -3.24 12.63 -9.67
N ASN A 164 -4.15 13.50 -9.24
CA ASN A 164 -5.56 13.47 -9.64
C ASN A 164 -5.73 13.70 -11.16
N ILE A 165 -4.95 14.60 -11.76
CA ILE A 165 -4.93 14.80 -13.22
C ILE A 165 -4.55 13.49 -13.94
N THR A 166 -3.59 12.74 -13.40
CA THR A 166 -3.16 11.45 -13.96
C THR A 166 -4.01 10.25 -13.54
N LYS A 167 -5.18 10.47 -12.91
CA LYS A 167 -6.06 9.40 -12.39
C LYS A 167 -5.35 8.45 -11.41
N GLY A 168 -4.36 8.94 -10.67
CA GLY A 168 -3.56 8.15 -9.74
C GLY A 168 -2.28 7.54 -10.31
N ASN A 169 -2.05 7.60 -11.62
CA ASN A 169 -0.92 6.93 -12.26
C ASN A 169 0.43 7.67 -12.07
N LEU A 170 0.44 8.94 -11.64
CA LEU A 170 1.68 9.66 -11.30
C LEU A 170 2.37 9.01 -10.10
N VAL A 171 1.63 8.60 -9.07
CA VAL A 171 2.19 7.89 -7.91
C VAL A 171 2.94 6.63 -8.37
N GLU A 172 2.31 5.80 -9.20
CA GLU A 172 2.94 4.57 -9.69
C GLU A 172 4.13 4.85 -10.61
N THR A 173 4.05 5.90 -11.43
CA THR A 173 5.18 6.35 -12.25
C THR A 173 6.37 6.80 -11.40
N VAL A 174 6.13 7.60 -10.36
CA VAL A 174 7.19 8.04 -9.43
C VAL A 174 7.82 6.82 -8.74
N LYS A 175 7.03 5.86 -8.29
CA LYS A 175 7.55 4.62 -7.69
C LYS A 175 8.41 3.83 -8.68
N LEU A 176 7.97 3.67 -9.93
CA LEU A 176 8.72 2.97 -10.97
C LEU A 176 10.07 3.64 -11.27
N ILE A 177 10.12 4.97 -11.35
CA ILE A 177 11.39 5.68 -11.59
C ILE A 177 12.31 5.66 -10.35
N LYS A 178 11.74 5.72 -9.13
CA LYS A 178 12.51 5.50 -7.89
C LYS A 178 13.09 4.09 -7.84
N TYR A 179 12.31 3.08 -8.22
CA TYR A 179 12.75 1.69 -8.30
C TYR A 179 13.87 1.54 -9.32
N LEU A 180 13.70 2.07 -10.53
CA LEU A 180 14.72 2.11 -11.58
C LEU A 180 16.04 2.72 -11.09
N ARG A 181 15.97 3.87 -10.40
CA ARG A 181 17.14 4.52 -9.77
C ARG A 181 17.85 3.56 -8.80
N ASP A 182 17.08 2.87 -7.95
CA ASP A 182 17.61 2.05 -6.86
C ASP A 182 18.15 0.69 -7.31
N ILE A 183 17.64 0.13 -8.42
CA ILE A 183 18.14 -1.12 -8.99
C ILE A 183 19.29 -0.92 -9.99
N LYS A 184 19.26 0.16 -10.78
CA LYS A 184 20.30 0.41 -11.79
C LYS A 184 21.48 1.17 -11.23
N THR A 185 21.24 2.06 -10.25
CA THR A 185 22.27 2.92 -9.64
C THR A 185 23.09 3.76 -10.64
N THR A 186 22.56 3.94 -11.86
CA THR A 186 23.21 4.63 -12.98
C THR A 186 23.08 6.15 -12.91
N PHE A 187 22.16 6.66 -12.10
CA PHE A 187 22.02 8.08 -11.81
C PHE A 187 21.67 8.32 -10.33
N SER A 188 21.90 9.56 -9.87
CA SER A 188 21.56 9.98 -8.52
C SER A 188 20.59 11.16 -8.56
N ALA A 189 19.47 11.02 -7.88
CA ALA A 189 18.50 12.09 -7.63
C ALA A 189 17.77 11.78 -6.32
N LYS A 190 17.70 12.76 -5.41
CA LYS A 190 16.93 12.62 -4.17
C LYS A 190 15.44 12.43 -4.51
N SER A 191 14.71 11.71 -3.65
CA SER A 191 13.32 11.34 -3.92
C SER A 191 12.43 12.57 -4.13
N VAL A 192 12.54 13.61 -3.29
CA VAL A 192 11.76 14.84 -3.45
C VAL A 192 12.04 15.53 -4.80
N LEU A 193 13.32 15.63 -5.19
CA LEU A 193 13.73 16.19 -6.48
C LEU A 193 13.14 15.42 -7.66
N LEU A 194 13.24 14.08 -7.63
CA LEU A 194 12.71 13.21 -8.68
C LEU A 194 11.17 13.29 -8.78
N THR A 195 10.48 13.26 -7.64
CA THR A 195 9.03 13.44 -7.55
C THR A 195 8.60 14.79 -8.11
N THR A 196 9.31 15.86 -7.75
CA THR A 196 9.01 17.22 -8.23
C THR A 196 9.20 17.34 -9.74
N LEU A 197 10.31 16.83 -10.28
CA LEU A 197 10.58 16.85 -11.72
C LEU A 197 9.51 16.12 -12.54
N LEU A 198 9.05 14.94 -12.08
CA LEU A 198 7.95 14.20 -12.72
C LEU A 198 6.61 14.90 -12.57
N GLY A 199 6.28 15.41 -11.38
CA GLY A 199 5.03 16.14 -11.14
C GLY A 199 4.92 17.43 -11.96
N ASN A 200 6.05 18.09 -12.25
CA ASN A 200 6.11 19.24 -13.14
C ASN A 200 5.76 18.90 -14.61
N GLN A 201 5.87 17.64 -15.03
CA GLN A 201 5.52 17.22 -16.39
C GLN A 201 4.01 17.00 -16.59
N VAL A 202 3.23 17.03 -15.50
CA VAL A 202 1.77 16.92 -15.53
C VAL A 202 1.18 18.33 -15.63
N LEU A 203 0.45 18.59 -16.70
CA LEU A 203 -0.14 19.89 -17.00
C LEU A 203 -1.65 19.87 -16.75
N ALA A 204 -2.21 20.98 -16.26
CA ALA A 204 -3.61 21.07 -15.86
C ALA A 204 -4.60 20.84 -17.02
N PHE A 205 -4.16 21.05 -18.26
CA PHE A 205 -4.97 20.90 -19.48
C PHE A 205 -4.67 19.59 -20.23
N ASP A 206 -3.95 18.64 -19.61
CA ASP A 206 -3.69 17.35 -20.22
C ASP A 206 -4.98 16.54 -20.41
N ASP A 207 -5.11 15.92 -21.59
CA ASP A 207 -6.13 14.91 -21.84
C ASP A 207 -5.77 13.63 -21.11
N ALA A 208 -6.37 13.43 -19.93
CA ALA A 208 -6.09 12.29 -19.06
C ALA A 208 -6.47 10.94 -19.67
N GLU A 209 -7.46 10.89 -20.58
CA GLU A 209 -7.83 9.64 -21.26
C GLU A 209 -6.75 9.20 -22.25
N LYS A 210 -6.12 10.16 -22.92
CA LYS A 210 -5.07 9.87 -23.90
C LYS A 210 -3.70 9.68 -23.24
N LEU A 211 -3.36 10.54 -22.29
CA LEU A 211 -2.01 10.61 -21.74
C LEU A 211 -1.82 9.70 -20.52
N TYR A 212 -2.89 9.42 -19.77
CA TYR A 212 -2.81 8.78 -18.45
C TYR A 212 -3.78 7.60 -18.29
N ALA A 213 -4.12 6.92 -19.40
CA ALA A 213 -5.08 5.81 -19.42
C ALA A 213 -4.71 4.67 -18.45
N ASP A 214 -3.42 4.37 -18.35
CA ASP A 214 -2.85 3.24 -17.63
C ASP A 214 -1.41 3.54 -17.19
N ILE A 215 -0.85 2.70 -16.31
CA ILE A 215 0.52 2.84 -15.80
C ILE A 215 1.58 2.93 -16.93
N PRO A 216 1.67 1.98 -17.88
CA PRO A 216 2.70 2.03 -18.92
C PRO A 216 2.58 3.24 -19.84
N THR A 217 1.36 3.68 -20.18
CA THR A 217 1.12 4.87 -21.00
C THR A 217 1.52 6.14 -20.25
N THR A 218 1.17 6.23 -18.96
CA THR A 218 1.57 7.36 -18.10
C THR A 218 3.08 7.43 -17.95
N LEU A 219 3.73 6.30 -17.66
CA LEU A 219 5.19 6.18 -17.57
C LEU A 219 5.87 6.68 -18.85
N LYS A 220 5.46 6.16 -20.01
CA LYS A 220 6.00 6.57 -21.31
C LYS A 220 5.88 8.08 -21.51
N ASN A 221 4.69 8.63 -21.34
CA ASN A 221 4.42 10.04 -21.64
C ASN A 221 5.16 10.98 -20.68
N LEU A 222 5.15 10.69 -19.37
CA LEU A 222 5.85 11.53 -18.39
C LEU A 222 7.37 11.41 -18.53
N LEU A 223 7.91 10.23 -18.84
CA LEU A 223 9.34 10.06 -19.04
C LEU A 223 9.82 10.75 -20.32
N ASN A 224 9.03 10.73 -21.40
CA ASN A 224 9.33 11.47 -22.63
C ASN A 224 9.31 12.98 -22.40
N ARG A 225 8.30 13.52 -21.72
CA ARG A 225 8.24 14.94 -21.37
C ARG A 225 9.39 15.36 -20.46
N LEU A 226 9.71 14.53 -19.46
CA LEU A 226 10.87 14.77 -18.60
C LEU A 226 12.16 14.79 -19.43
N ASN A 227 12.32 13.85 -20.36
CA ASN A 227 13.47 13.83 -21.25
C ASN A 227 13.55 15.10 -22.11
N GLU A 228 12.45 15.52 -22.74
CA GLU A 228 12.39 16.75 -23.54
C GLU A 228 12.78 17.99 -22.72
N TYR A 229 12.21 18.14 -21.52
CA TYR A 229 12.56 19.21 -20.58
C TYR A 229 14.06 19.18 -20.24
N LEU A 230 14.59 18.01 -19.90
CA LEU A 230 15.99 17.84 -19.56
C LEU A 230 16.90 18.12 -20.76
N GLN A 231 16.57 17.68 -21.97
CA GLN A 231 17.40 17.96 -23.15
C GLN A 231 17.42 19.44 -23.49
N ALA A 232 16.29 20.15 -23.30
CA ALA A 232 16.21 21.60 -23.50
C ALA A 232 16.97 22.43 -22.44
N ASN A 233 17.33 21.84 -21.30
CA ASN A 233 18.04 22.52 -20.21
C ASN A 233 19.42 21.90 -20.02
N GLU A 234 20.44 22.43 -20.70
CA GLU A 234 21.80 21.89 -20.59
C GLU A 234 22.42 22.13 -19.19
N ASN A 235 22.16 23.30 -18.64
CA ASN A 235 22.59 23.69 -17.30
C ASN A 235 21.56 23.27 -16.26
N MET A 236 22.03 22.87 -15.09
CA MET A 236 21.19 22.41 -13.98
C MET A 236 20.18 23.51 -13.60
N PRO A 237 18.88 23.27 -13.78
CA PRO A 237 17.86 24.22 -13.40
C PRO A 237 17.72 24.22 -11.88
N ILE A 238 17.25 25.33 -11.32
CA ILE A 238 16.80 25.36 -9.93
C ILE A 238 15.44 24.67 -9.85
N VAL A 239 15.32 23.65 -9.00
CA VAL A 239 14.08 22.90 -8.77
C VAL A 239 13.54 23.29 -7.40
N ASN A 240 12.65 24.28 -7.39
CA ASN A 240 12.05 24.77 -6.16
C ASN A 240 10.92 23.86 -5.65
N ASN A 241 10.63 23.97 -4.35
CA ASN A 241 9.39 23.49 -3.76
C ASN A 241 8.20 24.23 -4.41
N PRO A 242 7.25 23.53 -5.06
CA PRO A 242 6.08 24.14 -5.71
C PRO A 242 5.18 24.96 -4.77
N SER A 243 5.25 24.71 -3.46
CA SER A 243 4.44 25.39 -2.45
C SER A 243 5.26 26.36 -1.59
N LEU A 244 6.59 26.34 -1.74
CA LEU A 244 7.51 27.25 -1.05
C LEU A 244 8.66 27.64 -1.99
N ALA A 245 8.42 28.62 -2.85
CA ALA A 245 9.33 28.96 -3.94
C ALA A 245 10.77 29.33 -3.53
N ASP A 246 10.98 29.74 -2.26
CA ASP A 246 12.30 30.03 -1.69
C ASP A 246 13.11 28.76 -1.35
N GLU A 247 12.49 27.58 -1.30
CA GLU A 247 13.14 26.31 -0.95
C GLU A 247 13.63 25.57 -2.21
N ASP A 248 14.94 25.38 -2.29
CA ASP A 248 15.62 24.70 -3.40
C ASP A 248 15.89 23.21 -3.08
N PHE A 249 15.38 22.31 -3.93
CA PHE A 249 15.60 20.87 -3.81
C PHE A 249 16.87 20.36 -4.49
N ASN A 250 17.66 21.22 -5.13
CA ASN A 250 18.93 20.85 -5.74
C ASN A 250 20.03 20.52 -4.72
N ARG A 251 19.74 20.58 -3.42
CA ARG A 251 20.69 20.20 -2.37
C ARG A 251 21.27 18.81 -2.65
N HIS A 252 22.60 18.72 -2.77
CA HIS A 252 23.40 17.53 -3.13
C HIS A 252 23.40 17.12 -4.62
N TRP A 253 22.79 17.94 -5.47
CA TRP A 253 22.85 17.84 -6.92
C TRP A 253 23.80 18.91 -7.47
N ASP A 254 24.71 18.50 -8.33
CA ASP A 254 25.67 19.35 -9.01
C ASP A 254 25.53 19.17 -10.53
N GLN A 255 26.20 20.01 -11.31
CA GLN A 255 26.10 19.99 -12.77
C GLN A 255 26.48 18.62 -13.37
N ASP A 256 27.45 17.92 -12.78
CA ASP A 256 27.89 16.61 -13.29
C ASP A 256 26.84 15.52 -13.03
N LYS A 257 26.28 15.47 -11.81
CA LYS A 257 25.16 14.56 -11.49
C LYS A 257 23.94 14.87 -12.33
N TYR A 258 23.67 16.14 -12.59
CA TYR A 258 22.59 16.58 -13.44
C TYR A 258 22.81 16.14 -14.89
N ALA A 259 23.98 16.39 -15.48
CA ALA A 259 24.32 15.94 -16.82
C ALA A 259 24.21 14.42 -16.96
N ASN A 260 24.70 13.66 -15.98
CA ASN A 260 24.51 12.21 -15.96
C ASN A 260 23.03 11.81 -15.88
N PHE A 261 22.24 12.47 -15.01
CA PHE A 261 20.81 12.23 -14.92
C PHE A 261 20.10 12.50 -16.27
N ARG A 262 20.42 13.59 -16.96
CA ARG A 262 19.88 13.89 -18.31
C ARG A 262 20.16 12.76 -19.29
N ASN A 263 21.41 12.30 -19.36
CA ASN A 263 21.82 11.23 -20.25
C ASN A 263 21.09 9.91 -19.93
N MET A 264 20.96 9.59 -18.64
CA MET A 264 20.27 8.37 -18.22
C MET A 264 18.76 8.42 -18.46
N ILE A 265 18.11 9.58 -18.25
CA ILE A 265 16.70 9.75 -18.60
C ILE A 265 16.48 9.64 -20.11
N ALA A 266 17.37 10.17 -20.94
CA ALA A 266 17.32 9.97 -22.39
C ALA A 266 17.41 8.48 -22.77
N LEU A 267 18.37 7.75 -22.18
CA LEU A 267 18.52 6.32 -22.40
C LEU A 267 17.26 5.54 -22.02
N TYR A 268 16.74 5.76 -20.81
CA TYR A 268 15.58 5.02 -20.33
C TYR A 268 14.29 5.42 -21.04
N SER A 269 14.14 6.69 -21.44
CA SER A 269 13.04 7.14 -22.31
C SER A 269 13.05 6.37 -23.63
N SER A 270 14.21 6.23 -24.28
CA SER A 270 14.33 5.42 -25.51
C SER A 270 13.91 3.97 -25.29
N LYS A 271 14.44 3.32 -24.24
CA LYS A 271 14.10 1.91 -23.92
C LYS A 271 12.62 1.71 -23.62
N VAL A 272 12.01 2.62 -22.87
CA VAL A 272 10.57 2.61 -22.57
C VAL A 272 9.75 2.75 -23.85
N ASN A 273 10.12 3.66 -24.76
CA ASN A 273 9.44 3.81 -26.05
C ASN A 273 9.55 2.54 -26.88
N GLU A 274 10.75 1.98 -27.01
CA GLU A 274 10.98 0.74 -27.75
C GLU A 274 10.22 -0.47 -27.17
N ALA A 275 10.13 -0.59 -25.85
CA ALA A 275 9.38 -1.64 -25.18
C ALA A 275 7.86 -1.46 -25.36
N TYR A 276 7.39 -0.21 -25.27
CA TYR A 276 5.98 0.13 -25.39
C TYR A 276 5.46 0.01 -26.83
N ASP A 277 6.24 0.47 -27.82
CA ASP A 277 5.86 0.51 -29.24
C ASP A 277 6.21 -0.79 -29.98
N GLY A 278 6.90 -1.73 -29.35
CA GLY A 278 7.22 -3.04 -29.94
C GLY A 278 5.98 -3.86 -30.31
N GLU A 279 6.06 -4.56 -31.45
CA GLU A 279 5.00 -5.40 -32.01
C GLU A 279 5.08 -6.86 -31.55
N ASP A 280 6.30 -7.33 -31.27
CA ASP A 280 6.56 -8.68 -30.76
C ASP A 280 6.53 -8.71 -29.23
N GLU A 281 5.76 -9.64 -28.66
CA GLU A 281 5.53 -9.72 -27.22
C GLU A 281 6.79 -10.10 -26.45
N GLU A 282 7.51 -11.13 -26.90
CA GLU A 282 8.72 -11.62 -26.23
C GLU A 282 9.83 -10.56 -26.24
N GLN A 283 10.04 -9.89 -27.38
CA GLN A 283 10.99 -8.80 -27.50
C GLN A 283 10.58 -7.59 -26.66
N SER A 284 9.29 -7.23 -26.67
CA SER A 284 8.80 -6.11 -25.84
C SER A 284 8.98 -6.39 -24.35
N LEU A 285 8.74 -7.64 -23.91
CA LEU A 285 8.97 -8.06 -22.53
C LEU A 285 10.46 -7.96 -22.15
N LYS A 286 11.37 -8.48 -22.99
CA LYS A 286 12.81 -8.36 -22.79
C LYS A 286 13.24 -6.89 -22.65
N LYS A 287 12.70 -5.99 -23.47
CA LYS A 287 12.99 -4.56 -23.37
C LYS A 287 12.46 -3.94 -22.07
N TRP A 288 11.30 -4.35 -21.58
CA TRP A 288 10.83 -3.93 -20.26
C TRP A 288 11.72 -4.46 -19.13
N GLN A 289 12.21 -5.71 -19.22
CA GLN A 289 13.19 -6.30 -18.30
C GLN A 289 14.53 -5.57 -18.33
N GLU A 290 14.97 -5.06 -19.48
CA GLU A 290 16.17 -4.23 -19.53
C GLU A 290 16.03 -2.94 -18.71
N VAL A 291 14.82 -2.37 -18.65
CA VAL A 291 14.52 -1.18 -17.84
C VAL A 291 14.38 -1.57 -16.36
N PHE A 292 13.49 -2.51 -16.05
CA PHE A 292 13.07 -2.80 -14.67
C PHE A 292 13.74 -4.01 -14.02
N GLY A 293 14.66 -4.67 -14.72
CA GLY A 293 15.35 -5.86 -14.25
C GLY A 293 14.51 -7.14 -14.34
N ASP A 294 15.11 -8.23 -13.88
CA ASP A 294 14.58 -9.59 -14.03
C ASP A 294 13.34 -9.86 -13.16
N GLY A 295 12.97 -8.93 -12.28
CA GLY A 295 11.69 -8.98 -11.55
C GLY A 295 10.49 -8.61 -12.43
N PHE A 296 10.69 -7.99 -13.60
CA PHE A 296 9.63 -7.70 -14.56
C PHE A 296 9.36 -8.94 -15.44
N VAL A 297 8.85 -10.00 -14.83
CA VAL A 297 8.56 -11.27 -15.50
C VAL A 297 7.07 -11.44 -15.69
N LEU A 298 6.66 -12.02 -16.83
CA LEU A 298 5.30 -12.54 -16.93
C LEU A 298 5.08 -13.49 -15.74
N PRO A 299 3.91 -13.42 -15.08
CA PRO A 299 3.55 -14.45 -14.11
C PRO A 299 3.71 -15.80 -14.81
N GLU A 300 4.35 -16.78 -14.14
CA GLU A 300 4.43 -18.13 -14.70
C GLU A 300 3.03 -18.55 -15.16
N GLU A 301 2.91 -19.13 -16.35
CA GLU A 301 1.72 -19.89 -16.70
C GLU A 301 1.66 -21.07 -15.75
N GLU A 302 1.05 -20.86 -14.58
CA GLU A 302 0.69 -21.94 -13.69
C GLU A 302 -0.26 -22.83 -14.48
N SER A 303 0.27 -24.01 -14.83
CA SER A 303 -0.50 -25.16 -15.27
C SER A 303 -1.76 -25.23 -14.42
N LYS A 304 -2.92 -25.27 -15.09
CA LYS A 304 -4.25 -25.46 -14.49
C LYS A 304 -4.29 -26.72 -13.62
N GLU A 305 -3.85 -26.60 -12.39
CA GLU A 305 -4.37 -27.32 -11.22
C GLU A 305 -4.57 -26.27 -10.13
N LEU A 306 -5.81 -26.12 -9.67
CA LEU A 306 -6.18 -25.14 -8.65
C LEU A 306 -5.45 -25.43 -7.33
N SER A 307 -4.28 -24.83 -7.14
CA SER A 307 -3.82 -24.47 -5.80
C SER A 307 -4.11 -22.98 -5.60
N LEU A 308 -5.07 -22.67 -4.75
CA LEU A 308 -5.39 -21.28 -4.43
C LEU A 308 -4.25 -20.70 -3.60
N LYS A 309 -3.47 -19.77 -4.17
CA LYS A 309 -2.47 -19.00 -3.43
C LYS A 309 -3.16 -17.90 -2.63
N PHE A 310 -3.01 -17.92 -1.31
CA PHE A 310 -3.51 -16.87 -0.41
C PHE A 310 -2.39 -15.88 -0.07
N PRO A 311 -2.75 -14.63 0.30
CA PRO A 311 -1.80 -13.63 0.78
C PRO A 311 -0.92 -14.16 1.94
N ASP A 312 0.34 -13.70 2.01
CA ASP A 312 1.30 -13.99 3.08
C ASP A 312 1.75 -15.46 3.24
N GLY A 313 1.67 -16.28 2.18
CA GLY A 313 2.04 -17.70 2.28
C GLY A 313 1.06 -18.53 3.14
N LEU A 314 -0.11 -17.98 3.42
CA LEU A 314 -1.19 -18.74 4.04
C LEU A 314 -1.67 -19.82 3.08
N GLU A 315 -1.98 -20.98 3.65
CA GLU A 315 -2.51 -22.12 2.91
C GLU A 315 -3.80 -22.57 3.56
N ILE A 316 -4.69 -23.14 2.76
CA ILE A 316 -5.81 -23.91 3.31
C ILE A 316 -5.20 -25.07 4.10
N LYS A 317 -5.39 -25.05 5.41
CA LYS A 317 -4.97 -26.14 6.27
C LYS A 317 -6.02 -27.25 6.22
N ASP A 318 -5.77 -28.32 6.98
CA ASP A 318 -6.62 -29.50 7.00
C ASP A 318 -8.11 -29.15 7.14
N HIS A 319 -8.90 -29.65 6.18
CA HIS A 319 -10.34 -29.48 6.08
C HIS A 319 -11.05 -30.83 5.92
N SER A 320 -10.37 -31.94 6.26
CA SER A 320 -10.93 -33.30 6.23
C SER A 320 -12.18 -33.47 7.10
N HIS A 321 -12.41 -32.56 8.05
CA HIS A 321 -13.59 -32.51 8.91
C HIS A 321 -14.85 -31.91 8.24
N LYS A 322 -14.77 -31.51 6.95
CA LYS A 322 -15.94 -31.06 6.20
C LYS A 322 -16.90 -32.24 5.97
N GLN A 323 -18.20 -31.98 6.06
CA GLN A 323 -19.21 -32.97 5.66
C GLN A 323 -19.30 -33.07 4.14
N GLU A 324 -19.50 -34.27 3.63
CA GLU A 324 -19.91 -34.50 2.25
C GLU A 324 -21.44 -34.45 2.11
N LEU A 325 -21.94 -34.14 0.89
CA LEU A 325 -23.37 -34.09 0.59
C LEU A 325 -24.10 -35.39 0.99
N ALA A 326 -23.47 -36.54 0.76
CA ALA A 326 -24.04 -37.85 1.07
C ALA A 326 -24.29 -38.04 2.57
N GLU A 327 -23.45 -37.45 3.43
CA GLU A 327 -23.57 -37.54 4.89
C GLU A 327 -24.80 -36.79 5.43
N VAL A 328 -25.29 -35.80 4.69
CA VAL A 328 -26.52 -35.05 5.01
C VAL A 328 -27.72 -35.49 4.16
N GLY A 329 -27.63 -36.65 3.51
CA GLY A 329 -28.72 -37.23 2.72
C GLY A 329 -28.96 -36.56 1.37
N LEU A 330 -28.02 -35.74 0.90
CA LEU A 330 -28.07 -35.05 -0.38
C LEU A 330 -27.26 -35.82 -1.44
N LYS A 331 -27.75 -35.80 -2.68
CA LYS A 331 -27.12 -36.47 -3.82
C LYS A 331 -26.49 -35.47 -4.76
N GLU A 332 -25.31 -35.78 -5.28
CA GLU A 332 -24.67 -34.96 -6.30
C GLU A 332 -25.27 -35.21 -7.69
N SER A 333 -25.42 -34.15 -8.48
CA SER A 333 -25.88 -34.23 -9.88
C SER A 333 -24.72 -34.23 -10.85
N LEU A 334 -24.77 -35.08 -11.88
CA LEU A 334 -23.84 -35.06 -13.02
C LEU A 334 -23.95 -33.77 -13.86
N GLN A 335 -25.01 -32.98 -13.68
CA GLN A 335 -25.27 -31.72 -14.40
C GLN A 335 -25.38 -30.54 -13.43
N CYS A 336 -24.50 -30.48 -12.43
CA CYS A 336 -24.51 -29.41 -11.44
C CYS A 336 -24.17 -28.05 -12.08
N LYS A 337 -25.05 -27.05 -11.93
CA LYS A 337 -24.84 -25.71 -12.48
C LYS A 337 -23.96 -24.86 -11.55
N LYS A 338 -23.14 -23.99 -12.13
CA LYS A 338 -22.40 -22.99 -11.37
C LYS A 338 -23.34 -21.94 -10.78
N VAL A 339 -23.18 -21.67 -9.48
CA VAL A 339 -23.89 -20.64 -8.73
C VAL A 339 -22.92 -19.51 -8.39
N ASN A 340 -23.28 -18.26 -8.68
CA ASN A 340 -22.43 -17.11 -8.33
C ASN A 340 -22.80 -16.57 -6.95
N LEU A 341 -21.80 -16.30 -6.12
CA LEU A 341 -21.95 -15.61 -4.85
C LEU A 341 -21.52 -14.15 -4.98
N ARG A 342 -22.28 -13.26 -4.34
CA ARG A 342 -21.83 -11.91 -4.00
C ARG A 342 -21.35 -11.92 -2.55
N ALA A 343 -20.16 -11.40 -2.30
CA ALA A 343 -19.59 -11.33 -0.96
C ALA A 343 -19.35 -9.86 -0.57
N GLU A 344 -19.84 -9.47 0.60
CA GLU A 344 -19.84 -8.08 1.08
C GLU A 344 -19.23 -8.01 2.49
N LEU A 345 -18.35 -7.05 2.72
CA LEU A 345 -17.73 -6.76 4.03
C LEU A 345 -18.51 -5.67 4.78
N TYR A 346 -18.73 -5.88 6.09
CA TYR A 346 -19.48 -5.02 7.00
C TYR A 346 -18.71 -4.78 8.32
N PHE A 347 -18.70 -3.53 8.80
CA PHE A 347 -18.09 -3.17 10.08
C PHE A 347 -18.97 -3.49 11.29
N GLY A 348 -20.29 -3.41 11.15
CA GLY A 348 -21.25 -3.64 12.23
C GLY A 348 -22.14 -4.87 11.97
N LYS A 349 -22.86 -5.31 13.01
CA LYS A 349 -23.92 -6.33 12.88
C LYS A 349 -24.92 -5.94 11.78
N PRO A 350 -25.65 -6.91 11.17
CA PRO A 350 -26.58 -6.67 10.06
C PRO A 350 -27.54 -5.48 10.27
N ASP A 351 -27.97 -5.25 11.50
CA ASP A 351 -28.97 -4.22 11.85
C ASP A 351 -28.37 -2.85 12.21
N CYS A 352 -27.04 -2.72 12.23
CA CYS A 352 -26.37 -1.48 12.62
C CYS A 352 -26.29 -0.49 11.45
N LYS A 353 -27.40 0.23 11.19
CA LYS A 353 -27.53 1.18 10.07
C LYS A 353 -26.52 2.34 10.08
N ILE A 354 -26.00 2.72 11.24
CA ILE A 354 -25.05 3.84 11.38
C ILE A 354 -23.65 3.41 10.94
N MET A 355 -23.14 2.29 11.47
CA MET A 355 -21.82 1.78 11.10
C MET A 355 -21.76 1.31 9.64
N ASN A 356 -22.83 0.68 9.16
CA ASN A 356 -22.89 0.13 7.80
C ASN A 356 -23.18 1.18 6.71
N ARG A 357 -23.21 2.48 7.05
CA ARG A 357 -23.42 3.60 6.11
C ARG A 357 -22.12 4.06 5.45
N TYR A 358 -20.98 3.90 6.14
CA TYR A 358 -19.73 4.55 5.75
C TYR A 358 -18.74 3.62 5.03
N TYR A 359 -18.79 2.30 5.27
CA TYR A 359 -17.92 1.34 4.57
C TYR A 359 -18.63 -0.01 4.36
N ARG A 360 -19.07 -0.24 3.11
CA ARG A 360 -19.41 -1.57 2.56
C ARG A 360 -18.58 -1.74 1.30
N GLY A 361 -17.94 -2.90 1.17
CA GLY A 361 -17.17 -3.25 -0.02
C GLY A 361 -17.51 -4.66 -0.48
N ASP A 362 -17.78 -4.81 -1.77
CA ASP A 362 -17.80 -6.13 -2.40
C ASP A 362 -16.36 -6.67 -2.43
N PHE A 363 -16.18 -7.97 -2.18
CA PHE A 363 -14.88 -8.63 -2.27
C PHE A 363 -14.96 -9.94 -3.06
N SER A 364 -13.81 -10.39 -3.56
CA SER A 364 -13.69 -11.62 -4.34
C SER A 364 -13.13 -12.76 -3.50
N SER A 365 -13.39 -14.00 -3.94
CA SER A 365 -12.79 -15.20 -3.34
C SER A 365 -11.26 -15.09 -3.33
N GLY A 366 -10.63 -15.46 -2.23
CA GLY A 366 -9.19 -15.29 -2.00
C GLY A 366 -8.80 -13.96 -1.33
N ALA A 367 -9.75 -13.06 -1.06
CA ALA A 367 -9.45 -11.77 -0.44
C ALA A 367 -8.89 -11.92 0.99
N LYS A 368 -7.92 -11.03 1.33
CA LYS A 368 -7.48 -10.76 2.70
C LYS A 368 -8.49 -9.83 3.37
N LEU A 369 -9.05 -10.25 4.49
CA LEU A 369 -10.10 -9.50 5.19
C LEU A 369 -9.64 -9.08 6.60
N PRO A 370 -10.10 -7.92 7.10
CA PRO A 370 -9.80 -7.49 8.46
C PRO A 370 -10.55 -8.34 9.51
N LEU A 371 -9.97 -8.48 10.70
CA LEU A 371 -10.57 -9.23 11.81
C LEU A 371 -11.75 -8.52 12.45
N PHE A 372 -12.63 -9.31 13.07
CA PHE A 372 -13.82 -8.89 13.81
C PHE A 372 -14.89 -8.18 12.98
N HIS A 373 -14.82 -8.31 11.65
CA HIS A 373 -15.81 -7.78 10.72
C HIS A 373 -16.84 -8.84 10.35
N TRP A 374 -18.00 -8.35 9.90
CA TRP A 374 -19.10 -9.18 9.41
C TRP A 374 -18.99 -9.35 7.90
N LEU A 375 -19.22 -10.56 7.44
CA LEU A 375 -19.26 -10.94 6.04
C LEU A 375 -20.68 -11.34 5.68
N LYS A 376 -21.15 -10.92 4.52
CA LYS A 376 -22.42 -11.40 3.96
C LYS A 376 -22.17 -12.03 2.60
N PHE A 377 -22.53 -13.31 2.47
CA PHE A 377 -22.52 -14.03 1.21
C PHE A 377 -23.95 -14.16 0.73
N SER A 378 -24.24 -13.72 -0.49
CA SER A 378 -25.58 -13.77 -1.08
C SER A 378 -25.55 -14.51 -2.41
N VAL A 379 -26.50 -15.41 -2.62
CA VAL A 379 -26.67 -16.10 -3.89
C VAL A 379 -27.21 -15.12 -4.94
N ALA A 380 -26.62 -15.10 -6.14
CA ALA A 380 -27.10 -14.24 -7.23
C ALA A 380 -28.57 -14.54 -7.57
N HIS A 381 -29.33 -13.51 -7.96
CA HIS A 381 -30.80 -13.47 -8.00
C HIS A 381 -31.52 -14.40 -9.01
N ASN A 382 -30.84 -15.40 -9.60
CA ASN A 382 -31.39 -16.24 -10.67
C ASN A 382 -31.66 -17.70 -10.23
N ILE A 383 -31.94 -17.94 -8.95
CA ILE A 383 -32.31 -19.27 -8.44
C ILE A 383 -33.83 -19.43 -8.44
N ASP A 384 -34.32 -20.55 -8.99
CA ASP A 384 -35.73 -20.92 -8.94
C ASP A 384 -36.20 -21.04 -7.48
N PRO A 385 -37.25 -20.32 -7.06
CA PRO A 385 -37.71 -20.28 -5.67
C PRO A 385 -38.22 -21.63 -5.14
N ARG A 386 -38.41 -22.63 -6.01
CA ARG A 386 -38.78 -24.00 -5.60
C ARG A 386 -37.60 -24.80 -5.07
N TYR A 387 -36.36 -24.33 -5.27
CA TYR A 387 -35.17 -24.98 -4.76
C TYR A 387 -34.78 -24.45 -3.38
N GLU A 388 -34.18 -25.33 -2.59
CA GLU A 388 -33.70 -25.01 -1.25
C GLU A 388 -32.21 -24.66 -1.30
N ILE A 389 -31.80 -23.76 -0.41
CA ILE A 389 -30.41 -23.30 -0.32
C ILE A 389 -29.79 -23.91 0.92
N TYR A 390 -28.63 -24.52 0.74
CA TYR A 390 -27.79 -25.05 1.80
C TYR A 390 -26.43 -24.36 1.75
N TRP A 391 -25.81 -24.22 2.92
CA TRP A 391 -24.51 -23.62 3.09
C TRP A 391 -23.57 -24.58 3.81
N GLN A 392 -22.28 -24.46 3.50
CA GLN A 392 -21.20 -25.08 4.26
C GLN A 392 -20.15 -24.03 4.53
N VAL A 393 -19.78 -23.87 5.80
CA VAL A 393 -18.74 -22.93 6.23
C VAL A 393 -17.66 -23.74 6.89
N VAL A 394 -16.44 -23.62 6.36
CA VAL A 394 -15.31 -24.43 6.78
C VAL A 394 -14.22 -23.58 7.36
N ASN A 395 -13.95 -23.81 8.64
CA ASN A 395 -12.88 -23.14 9.34
C ASN A 395 -11.68 -24.05 9.46
N THR A 396 -10.50 -23.57 9.02
CA THR A 396 -9.26 -24.37 9.06
C THR A 396 -8.19 -23.73 9.94
N GLY A 397 -7.13 -24.47 10.24
CA GLY A 397 -5.94 -23.96 10.93
C GLY A 397 -5.96 -24.09 12.47
N ASN A 398 -4.77 -23.92 13.06
CA ASN A 398 -4.54 -24.15 14.49
C ASN A 398 -5.34 -23.21 15.39
N HIS A 399 -5.54 -21.95 15.00
CA HIS A 399 -6.32 -21.00 15.79
C HIS A 399 -7.78 -21.44 15.90
N ALA A 400 -8.43 -21.79 14.78
CA ALA A 400 -9.80 -22.33 14.83
C ALA A 400 -9.87 -23.62 15.66
N LYS A 401 -8.84 -24.47 15.61
CA LYS A 401 -8.76 -25.69 16.44
C LYS A 401 -8.65 -25.40 17.94
N LEU A 402 -7.74 -24.52 18.34
CA LEU A 402 -7.49 -24.17 19.75
C LEU A 402 -8.72 -23.53 20.40
N GLU A 403 -9.44 -22.69 19.66
CA GLU A 403 -10.66 -22.00 20.13
C GLU A 403 -11.94 -22.84 19.96
N GLY A 404 -11.83 -24.12 19.56
CA GLY A 404 -12.98 -24.99 19.32
C GLY A 404 -13.91 -24.53 18.18
N GLY A 405 -13.40 -23.68 17.29
CA GLY A 405 -14.11 -23.04 16.18
C GLY A 405 -14.05 -23.76 14.84
N LEU A 406 -13.52 -25.00 14.77
CA LEU A 406 -13.58 -25.81 13.55
C LEU A 406 -15.05 -26.07 13.18
N ARG A 407 -15.39 -25.75 11.93
CA ARG A 407 -16.74 -25.87 11.37
C ARG A 407 -16.61 -26.56 10.02
N GLY A 408 -17.61 -27.37 9.67
CA GLY A 408 -17.59 -28.15 8.43
C GLY A 408 -18.94 -28.67 7.98
N GLN A 409 -20.00 -28.37 8.74
CA GLN A 409 -21.32 -28.95 8.54
C GLN A 409 -22.03 -28.30 7.36
N ILE A 410 -22.82 -29.10 6.64
CA ILE A 410 -23.77 -28.61 5.64
C ILE A 410 -25.11 -28.38 6.34
N PHE A 411 -25.69 -27.20 6.18
CA PHE A 411 -26.94 -26.82 6.84
C PHE A 411 -27.86 -26.03 5.89
N LYS A 412 -29.17 -26.20 6.07
CA LYS A 412 -30.18 -25.44 5.32
C LYS A 412 -30.17 -23.98 5.75
N GLY A 413 -30.20 -23.06 4.78
CA GLY A 413 -30.23 -21.63 5.02
C GLY A 413 -31.09 -20.88 4.02
N ASN A 414 -30.95 -19.56 4.03
CA ASN A 414 -31.65 -18.66 3.11
C ASN A 414 -30.74 -18.28 1.93
N SER A 415 -31.20 -17.36 1.08
CA SER A 415 -30.42 -16.80 -0.03
C SER A 415 -29.19 -15.99 0.38
N SER A 416 -29.00 -15.72 1.68
CA SER A 416 -27.78 -15.13 2.22
C SER A 416 -27.34 -15.80 3.51
N GLN A 417 -26.02 -15.87 3.70
CA GLN A 417 -25.36 -16.34 4.92
C GLN A 417 -24.44 -15.26 5.48
N TRP A 418 -24.48 -15.08 6.80
CA TRP A 418 -23.62 -14.14 7.51
C TRP A 418 -22.55 -14.88 8.30
N GLU A 419 -21.33 -14.39 8.22
CA GLU A 419 -20.17 -14.94 8.94
C GLU A 419 -19.34 -13.82 9.57
N ARG A 420 -18.43 -14.18 10.48
CA ARG A 420 -17.56 -13.21 11.15
C ARG A 420 -16.11 -13.64 11.09
N THR A 421 -15.21 -12.72 10.79
CA THR A 421 -13.76 -12.98 10.76
C THR A 421 -13.21 -13.11 12.19
N MET A 422 -12.98 -14.34 12.66
CA MET A 422 -12.59 -14.63 14.06
C MET A 422 -11.22 -15.32 14.23
N TYR A 423 -10.95 -16.34 13.42
CA TYR A 423 -9.77 -17.22 13.52
C TYR A 423 -8.71 -16.91 12.46
N THR A 424 -7.44 -16.78 12.82
CA THR A 424 -6.37 -16.56 11.80
C THR A 424 -6.24 -17.78 10.88
N GLY A 425 -6.11 -17.55 9.57
CA GLY A 425 -5.94 -18.60 8.57
C GLY A 425 -6.78 -18.40 7.31
N VAL A 426 -6.87 -19.47 6.52
CA VAL A 426 -7.70 -19.54 5.31
C VAL A 426 -8.94 -20.36 5.61
N HIS A 427 -10.10 -19.79 5.33
CA HIS A 427 -11.41 -20.39 5.57
C HIS A 427 -12.21 -20.33 4.27
N TRP A 428 -13.27 -21.11 4.15
CA TRP A 428 -14.09 -21.07 2.95
C TRP A 428 -15.56 -21.32 3.23
N ILE A 429 -16.40 -20.85 2.31
CA ILE A 429 -17.85 -21.04 2.32
C ILE A 429 -18.33 -21.51 0.96
N GLU A 430 -19.23 -22.49 0.93
CA GLU A 430 -19.88 -22.98 -0.29
C GLU A 430 -21.40 -22.94 -0.15
N CYS A 431 -22.08 -22.63 -1.26
CA CYS A 431 -23.53 -22.69 -1.39
C CYS A 431 -23.94 -23.86 -2.29
N PHE A 432 -24.99 -24.57 -1.89
CA PHE A 432 -25.63 -25.64 -2.64
C PHE A 432 -27.10 -25.31 -2.90
N VAL A 433 -27.56 -25.52 -4.13
CA VAL A 433 -28.96 -25.39 -4.54
C VAL A 433 -29.53 -26.79 -4.72
N VAL A 434 -30.56 -27.12 -3.97
CA VAL A 434 -31.07 -28.49 -3.81
C VAL A 434 -32.53 -28.56 -4.26
N ASN A 435 -32.87 -29.61 -5.02
CA ASN A 435 -34.25 -29.96 -5.28
C ASN A 435 -34.83 -30.73 -4.08
N PRO A 436 -35.83 -30.17 -3.36
CA PRO A 436 -36.35 -30.78 -2.13
C PRO A 436 -37.15 -32.07 -2.35
N ILE A 437 -37.57 -32.36 -3.58
CA ILE A 437 -38.33 -33.58 -3.89
C ILE A 437 -37.38 -34.76 -4.10
N THR A 438 -36.24 -34.52 -4.76
CA THR A 438 -35.29 -35.57 -5.14
C THR A 438 -34.07 -35.63 -4.23
N ASN A 439 -33.88 -34.63 -3.35
CA ASN A 439 -32.68 -34.40 -2.56
C ASN A 439 -31.40 -34.30 -3.39
N VAL A 440 -31.52 -33.86 -4.65
CA VAL A 440 -30.39 -33.71 -5.57
C VAL A 440 -29.88 -32.28 -5.56
N CYS A 441 -28.57 -32.10 -5.38
CA CYS A 441 -27.87 -30.84 -5.56
C CYS A 441 -27.75 -30.51 -7.06
N VAL A 442 -28.51 -29.50 -7.49
CA VAL A 442 -28.60 -29.05 -8.89
C VAL A 442 -27.70 -27.86 -9.21
N GLY A 443 -27.12 -27.22 -8.19
CA GLY A 443 -26.16 -26.14 -8.37
C GLY A 443 -25.20 -25.95 -7.19
N ARG A 444 -23.97 -25.53 -7.48
CA ARG A 444 -22.90 -25.30 -6.51
C ARG A 444 -22.17 -24.01 -6.81
N SER A 445 -21.78 -23.27 -5.77
CA SER A 445 -20.89 -22.12 -5.97
C SER A 445 -19.44 -22.50 -6.18
N GLY A 446 -19.05 -23.70 -5.72
CA GLY A 446 -17.68 -24.00 -5.38
C GLY A 446 -17.25 -23.25 -4.10
N PRO A 447 -16.12 -23.64 -3.48
CA PRO A 447 -15.64 -22.99 -2.28
C PRO A 447 -15.21 -21.54 -2.55
N PHE A 448 -15.79 -20.61 -1.81
CA PHE A 448 -15.43 -19.20 -1.78
C PHE A 448 -14.50 -18.98 -0.59
N HIS A 449 -13.24 -18.67 -0.87
CA HIS A 449 -12.21 -18.61 0.15
C HIS A 449 -12.02 -17.20 0.69
N VAL A 450 -11.63 -17.12 1.96
CA VAL A 450 -11.31 -15.88 2.66
C VAL A 450 -10.08 -16.12 3.52
N ALA A 451 -9.15 -15.17 3.52
CA ALA A 451 -7.95 -15.22 4.36
C ALA A 451 -7.99 -14.05 5.35
N PHE A 452 -7.60 -14.30 6.60
CA PHE A 452 -7.49 -13.23 7.60
C PHE A 452 -6.42 -13.55 8.63
N ASN A 453 -5.71 -12.51 9.09
CA ASN A 453 -4.53 -12.66 9.95
C ASN A 453 -4.77 -12.01 11.34
N ASN A 454 -4.60 -12.78 12.41
CA ASN A 454 -4.61 -12.31 13.81
C ASN A 454 -3.18 -12.24 14.38
N PRO A 455 -2.61 -11.03 14.55
CA PRO A 455 -1.26 -10.86 15.09
C PRO A 455 -1.08 -11.43 16.50
N ALA A 456 -2.16 -11.50 17.30
CA ALA A 456 -2.10 -12.01 18.68
C ALA A 456 -1.86 -13.53 18.78
N TYR A 457 -1.96 -14.26 17.66
CA TYR A 457 -1.87 -15.73 17.61
C TYR A 457 -0.69 -16.24 16.77
N GLN A 458 0.29 -15.39 16.42
CA GLN A 458 1.50 -15.76 15.66
C GLN A 458 2.66 -16.34 16.51
N LEU A 459 2.45 -16.59 17.81
CA LEU A 459 3.51 -17.00 18.77
C LEU A 459 3.41 -18.44 19.30
N GLN A 460 2.78 -19.37 18.59
CA GLN A 460 2.78 -20.80 18.97
C GLN A 460 3.07 -21.75 17.82
#